data_AF-A0A848AXW6-F1
#
_entry.id   AF-A0A848AXW6-F1
#
_cell.length_a   1.000
_cell.length_b   1.000
_cell.length_c   1.000
_cell.angle_alpha   90.00
_cell.angle_beta   90.00
_cell.angle_gamma   90.00
#
_symmetry.space_group_name_H-M   'P 1'
#
loop_
_entity.id
_entity.type
_entity.pdbx_description
1 polymer ?
#
loop_
_entity_poly.entity_id
_entity_poly.type
_entity_poly.pdbx_seq_one_letter_code
_entity_poly.pdbx_strand_id
1 'polypeptide(L)'
;MPKANGSGAIGEVLSTQLIGEPLIGEPLIGFTGSYIAIGQFISIENANACMKYIKTKFARTLLGTLKVTQDNPSETWAHVPLQDFTTSSDIDWSKSIAEIDQQLYAKYGLSAVEINFIETTIKPME
;
A
#
# COMPACT_ATOMS: atom_id res chain seq x y z
N MET A 1 9.40 5.78 -0.59
CA MET A 1 9.09 4.66 -1.52
C MET A 1 9.62 5.00 -2.92
N PRO A 2 10.18 4.06 -3.69
CA PRO A 2 10.65 4.33 -5.06
C PRO A 2 9.54 4.91 -5.95
N LYS A 3 9.87 5.93 -6.75
CA LYS A 3 8.91 6.63 -7.62
C LYS A 3 8.57 5.88 -8.91
N ALA A 4 9.45 4.99 -9.38
CA ALA A 4 9.21 4.20 -10.58
C ALA A 4 9.40 2.70 -10.31
N ASN A 5 8.41 1.86 -10.67
CA ASN A 5 8.48 0.40 -10.53
C ASN A 5 7.41 -0.34 -11.34
N GLY A 6 7.76 -1.52 -11.89
CA GLY A 6 6.80 -2.50 -12.45
C GLY A 6 6.54 -2.37 -13.94
N SER A 7 5.27 -2.38 -14.36
CA SER A 7 4.75 -1.91 -15.67
C SER A 7 3.64 -0.86 -15.47
N GLY A 8 2.97 -0.90 -14.31
CA GLY A 8 1.75 -0.15 -14.00
C GLY A 8 0.48 -0.95 -14.28
N ALA A 9 0.51 -1.93 -15.20
CA ALA A 9 -0.68 -2.68 -15.56
C ALA A 9 -1.04 -3.75 -14.51
N ILE A 10 -2.20 -3.62 -13.86
CA ILE A 10 -2.81 -4.69 -13.08
C ILE A 10 -3.27 -5.80 -14.04
N GLY A 11 -2.90 -7.05 -13.75
CA GLY A 11 -3.50 -8.23 -14.38
C GLY A 11 -2.95 -8.59 -15.77
N GLU A 12 -1.99 -7.84 -16.31
CA GLU A 12 -1.29 -8.19 -17.56
C GLU A 12 -0.39 -9.43 -17.37
N VAL A 13 0.17 -9.61 -16.17
CA VAL A 13 0.94 -10.78 -15.77
C VAL A 13 0.36 -11.32 -14.46
N LEU A 14 0.16 -12.64 -14.39
CA LEU A 14 -0.20 -13.34 -13.15
C LEU A 14 0.83 -12.97 -12.07
N SER A 15 0.40 -12.32 -10.99
CA SER A 15 1.24 -11.70 -9.94
C SER A 15 1.94 -10.38 -10.33
N THR A 16 1.19 -9.27 -10.29
CA THR A 16 1.72 -7.93 -10.57
C THR A 16 2.41 -7.32 -9.34
N GLN A 17 3.62 -6.77 -9.53
CA GLN A 17 4.30 -5.93 -8.53
C GLN A 17 4.07 -4.44 -8.84
N LEU A 18 3.33 -3.74 -7.97
CA LEU A 18 2.92 -2.34 -8.22
C LEU A 18 3.85 -1.28 -7.63
N ILE A 19 4.54 -1.59 -6.53
CA ILE A 19 5.48 -0.70 -5.85
C ILE A 19 6.81 -1.40 -5.61
N GLY A 20 7.90 -0.61 -5.58
CA GLY A 20 9.20 -1.07 -5.07
C GLY A 20 9.21 -1.12 -3.55
N GLU A 21 10.26 -1.69 -2.96
CA GLU A 21 10.37 -1.84 -1.50
C GLU A 21 10.33 -0.46 -0.81
N PRO A 22 9.33 -0.19 0.03
CA PRO A 22 9.26 1.05 0.78
C PRO A 22 10.23 1.04 1.97
N LEU A 23 10.65 2.23 2.41
CA LEU A 23 11.60 2.45 3.50
C LEU A 23 11.04 3.53 4.43
N ILE A 24 11.26 3.37 5.74
CA ILE A 24 10.98 4.42 6.73
C ILE A 24 12.17 5.38 6.75
N GLY A 25 11.91 6.66 6.49
CA GLY A 25 12.93 7.70 6.65
C GLY A 25 13.10 8.08 8.12
N GLU A 26 14.33 8.18 8.57
CA GLU A 26 14.66 8.70 9.91
C GLU A 26 14.84 10.23 9.86
N PRO A 27 14.75 10.94 11.02
CA PRO A 27 15.07 12.36 11.07
C PRO A 27 16.42 12.66 10.43
N LEU A 28 16.49 13.76 9.67
CA LEU A 28 17.67 14.20 8.92
C LEU A 28 18.03 13.34 7.70
N ILE A 29 17.23 12.33 7.34
CA ILE A 29 17.33 11.63 6.05
C ILE A 29 16.45 12.34 5.01
N GLY A 30 17.09 12.80 3.94
CA GLY A 30 16.41 13.32 2.75
C GLY A 30 16.32 12.29 1.63
N PHE A 31 15.46 12.54 0.66
CA PHE A 31 15.39 11.79 -0.60
C PHE A 31 15.28 12.74 -1.79
N THR A 32 15.70 12.27 -2.96
CA THR A 32 15.59 13.01 -4.24
C THR A 32 14.35 12.57 -5.00
N GLY A 33 14.08 13.15 -6.17
CA GLY A 33 12.90 12.83 -7.00
C GLY A 33 12.77 11.36 -7.47
N SER A 34 13.72 10.48 -7.13
CA SER A 34 13.63 9.03 -7.32
C SER A 34 12.74 8.33 -6.29
N TYR A 35 12.32 9.03 -5.23
CA TYR A 35 11.40 8.55 -4.21
C TYR A 35 10.22 9.51 -4.02
N ILE A 36 9.12 8.98 -3.50
CA ILE A 36 8.02 9.76 -2.94
C ILE A 36 7.93 9.54 -1.43
N ALA A 37 7.53 10.57 -0.69
CA ALA A 37 7.16 10.49 0.71
C ALA A 37 5.68 10.13 0.85
N ILE A 38 5.38 9.28 1.84
CA ILE A 38 4.02 8.97 2.24
C ILE A 38 3.91 9.26 3.73
N GLY A 39 3.10 10.27 4.06
CA GLY A 39 2.85 10.70 5.43
C GLY A 39 4.05 11.34 6.12
N GLN A 40 3.77 11.88 7.31
CA GLN A 40 4.75 12.37 8.27
C GLN A 40 4.29 11.91 9.65
N PHE A 41 5.15 11.21 10.37
CA PHE A 41 4.78 10.56 11.63
C PHE A 41 5.76 10.98 12.74
N ILE A 42 5.23 11.19 13.94
CA ILE A 42 6.02 11.44 15.15
C ILE A 42 6.39 10.11 15.82
N SER A 43 5.46 9.15 15.82
CA SER A 43 5.64 7.82 16.39
C SER A 43 6.10 6.82 15.32
N ILE A 44 7.07 5.99 15.68
CA ILE A 44 7.59 4.91 14.82
C ILE A 44 6.53 3.82 14.64
N GLU A 45 5.66 3.61 15.63
CA GLU A 45 4.53 2.69 15.56
C GLU A 45 3.54 3.11 14.47
N ASN A 46 3.18 4.40 14.41
CA ASN A 46 2.29 4.92 13.36
C ASN A 46 2.95 4.85 11.97
N ALA A 47 4.27 5.11 11.89
CA ALA A 47 5.02 4.95 10.64
C ALA A 47 5.05 3.49 10.18
N ASN A 48 5.23 2.54 11.09
CA ASN A 48 5.17 1.10 10.82
C ASN A 48 3.76 0.65 10.40
N ALA A 49 2.71 1.19 11.02
CA ALA A 49 1.33 0.92 10.60
C ALA A 49 1.07 1.40 9.17
N CYS A 50 1.49 2.62 8.83
CA CYS A 50 1.43 3.12 7.46
C CYS A 50 2.26 2.26 6.49
N MET A 51 3.44 1.81 6.92
CA MET A 51 4.31 0.93 6.13
C MET A 51 3.62 -0.40 5.82
N LYS A 52 2.98 -1.03 6.80
CA LYS A 52 2.19 -2.24 6.58
C LYS A 52 1.03 -1.98 5.63
N TYR A 53 0.31 -0.86 5.82
CA TYR A 53 -0.81 -0.49 4.96
C TYR A 53 -0.45 -0.40 3.48
N ILE A 54 0.64 0.31 3.13
CA ILE A 54 1.05 0.45 1.72
C ILE A 54 1.53 -0.88 1.10
N LYS A 55 1.93 -1.86 1.93
CA LYS A 55 2.32 -3.20 1.48
C LYS A 55 1.13 -4.15 1.27
N THR A 56 -0.04 -3.84 1.84
CA THR A 56 -1.26 -4.64 1.65
C THR A 56 -1.62 -4.82 0.18
N LYS A 57 -2.23 -5.96 -0.14
CA LYS A 57 -2.80 -6.17 -1.49
C LYS A 57 -3.97 -5.22 -1.74
N PHE A 58 -4.75 -4.91 -0.71
CA PHE A 58 -5.83 -3.93 -0.73
C PHE A 58 -5.38 -2.57 -1.28
N ALA A 59 -4.45 -1.90 -0.58
CA ALA A 59 -4.01 -0.55 -0.95
C ALA A 59 -3.36 -0.54 -2.34
N ARG A 60 -2.57 -1.57 -2.66
CA ARG A 60 -1.93 -1.71 -3.96
C ARG A 60 -2.93 -1.97 -5.09
N THR A 61 -4.00 -2.72 -4.85
CA THR A 61 -5.05 -2.91 -5.86
C THR A 61 -5.69 -1.57 -6.22
N LEU A 62 -6.01 -0.75 -5.22
CA LEU A 62 -6.59 0.59 -5.44
C LEU A 62 -5.59 1.52 -6.14
N LEU A 63 -4.30 1.48 -5.78
CA LEU A 63 -3.25 2.22 -6.46
C LEU A 63 -3.20 1.91 -7.96
N GLY A 64 -3.24 0.63 -8.34
CA GLY A 64 -3.16 0.26 -9.75
C GLY A 64 -4.40 0.58 -10.58
N THR A 65 -5.48 1.11 -9.98
CA THR A 65 -6.59 1.69 -10.76
C THR A 65 -6.18 2.98 -11.47
N LEU A 66 -5.20 3.72 -10.94
CA LEU A 66 -4.70 4.97 -11.50
C LEU A 66 -3.24 4.87 -11.97
N LYS A 67 -2.43 3.98 -11.37
CA LYS A 67 -1.02 3.79 -11.71
C LYS A 67 -0.82 2.98 -13.00
N VAL A 68 -1.21 3.54 -14.14
CA VAL A 68 -1.14 2.87 -15.46
C VAL A 68 0.27 2.76 -16.06
N THR A 69 1.26 3.44 -15.49
CA THR A 69 2.68 3.37 -15.94
C THR A 69 3.62 3.02 -14.79
N GLN A 70 4.93 3.02 -15.06
CA GLN A 70 5.97 2.90 -14.04
C GLN A 70 5.88 3.96 -12.97
N ASP A 71 5.54 5.19 -13.38
CA ASP A 71 5.60 6.37 -12.54
C ASP A 71 4.54 6.28 -11.44
N ASN A 72 4.90 6.77 -10.25
CA ASN A 72 4.10 6.69 -9.04
C ASN A 72 4.02 8.06 -8.36
N PRO A 73 3.44 9.07 -9.01
CA PRO A 73 3.27 10.38 -8.41
C PRO A 73 2.12 10.35 -7.38
N SER A 74 1.96 11.42 -6.59
CA SER A 74 0.93 11.46 -5.54
C SER A 74 -0.49 11.25 -6.05
N GLU A 75 -0.76 11.68 -7.28
CA GLU A 75 -2.08 11.64 -7.91
C GLU A 75 -2.55 10.19 -8.15
N THR A 76 -1.63 9.24 -8.34
CA THR A 76 -2.02 7.83 -8.52
C THR A 76 -2.55 7.19 -7.24
N TRP A 77 -2.34 7.82 -6.08
CA TRP A 77 -2.87 7.37 -4.78
C TRP A 77 -4.26 7.92 -4.47
N ALA A 78 -4.88 8.71 -5.35
CA ALA A 78 -6.14 9.39 -5.06
C ALA A 78 -7.30 8.46 -4.70
N HIS A 79 -7.28 7.20 -5.15
CA HIS A 79 -8.30 6.19 -4.81
C HIS A 79 -7.94 5.35 -3.58
N VAL A 80 -6.75 5.52 -3.01
CA VAL A 80 -6.31 4.77 -1.83
C VAL A 80 -6.79 5.50 -0.58
N PRO A 81 -7.71 4.94 0.22
CA PRO A 81 -8.29 5.65 1.35
C PRO A 81 -7.26 5.85 2.46
N LEU A 82 -7.27 7.04 3.07
CA LEU A 82 -6.46 7.31 4.26
C LEU A 82 -7.01 6.53 5.46
N GLN A 83 -6.14 5.86 6.22
CA GLN A 83 -6.49 5.16 7.45
C GLN A 83 -6.07 5.95 8.68
N ASP A 84 -6.71 5.65 9.82
CA ASP A 84 -6.17 6.00 11.12
C ASP A 84 -5.06 4.99 11.48
N PHE A 85 -3.84 5.49 11.68
CA PHE A 85 -2.66 4.69 12.04
C PHE A 85 -2.34 4.74 13.54
N THR A 86 -3.17 5.41 14.33
CA THR A 86 -3.00 5.49 15.78
C THR A 86 -3.51 4.22 16.47
N THR A 87 -3.28 4.12 17.78
CA THR A 87 -3.76 3.00 18.61
C THR A 87 -5.29 2.97 18.77
N SER A 88 -6.00 4.04 18.42
CA SER A 88 -7.47 4.08 18.41
C SER A 88 -8.10 3.63 17.10
N SER A 89 -7.29 3.19 16.13
CA SER A 89 -7.75 2.70 14.84
C SER A 89 -8.71 1.52 14.98
N ASP A 90 -9.63 1.40 14.03
CA ASP A 90 -10.48 0.23 13.85
C ASP A 90 -9.72 -0.96 13.25
N ILE A 91 -8.50 -0.75 12.74
CA ILE A 91 -7.60 -1.79 12.24
C ILE A 91 -6.53 -2.09 13.29
N ASP A 92 -6.35 -3.37 13.62
CA ASP A 92 -5.24 -3.83 14.44
C ASP A 92 -3.96 -3.93 13.60
N TRP A 93 -3.16 -2.85 13.64
CA TRP A 93 -1.87 -2.73 12.96
C TRP A 93 -0.76 -3.61 13.55
N SER A 94 -0.98 -4.26 14.70
CA SER A 94 0.00 -5.19 15.28
C SER A 94 0.12 -6.49 14.47
N LYS A 95 -0.93 -6.83 13.71
CA LYS A 95 -1.05 -8.06 12.92
C LYS A 95 -0.14 -8.12 11.69
N SER A 96 -0.09 -9.29 11.07
CA SER A 96 0.59 -9.50 9.79
C SER A 96 -0.11 -8.74 8.65
N ILE A 97 0.59 -8.49 7.53
CA ILE A 97 0.01 -7.80 6.37
C ILE A 97 -1.21 -8.58 5.83
N ALA A 98 -1.14 -9.92 5.80
CA ALA A 98 -2.26 -10.76 5.35
C ALA A 98 -3.49 -10.62 6.25
N GLU A 99 -3.32 -10.59 7.57
CA GLU A 99 -4.42 -10.35 8.51
C GLU A 99 -4.96 -8.92 8.40
N ILE A 100 -4.12 -7.93 8.14
CA ILE A 100 -4.53 -6.54 7.88
C ILE A 100 -5.35 -6.46 6.58
N ASP A 101 -4.94 -7.16 5.52
CA ASP A 101 -5.71 -7.28 4.28
C ASP A 101 -7.14 -7.80 4.58
N GLN A 102 -7.28 -8.85 5.39
CA GLN A 102 -8.61 -9.37 5.78
C GLN A 102 -9.45 -8.34 6.55
N GLN A 103 -8.83 -7.59 7.48
CA GLN A 103 -9.51 -6.52 8.21
C GLN A 103 -10.00 -5.41 7.26
N LEU A 104 -9.17 -5.03 6.28
CA LEU A 104 -9.54 -4.03 5.27
C LEU A 104 -10.66 -4.53 4.35
N TYR A 105 -10.62 -5.79 3.94
CA TYR A 105 -11.70 -6.38 3.12
C TYR A 105 -13.03 -6.35 3.86
N ALA A 106 -13.04 -6.70 5.15
CA ALA A 106 -14.23 -6.62 5.98
C ALA A 106 -14.70 -5.17 6.18
N LYS A 107 -13.78 -4.25 6.49
CA LYS A 107 -14.07 -2.82 6.70
C LYS A 107 -14.75 -2.18 5.49
N TYR A 108 -14.30 -2.52 4.28
CA TYR A 108 -14.82 -1.96 3.04
C TYR A 108 -15.90 -2.83 2.37
N GLY A 109 -16.31 -3.94 2.99
CA GLY A 109 -17.42 -4.77 2.53
C GLY A 109 -17.16 -5.48 1.20
N LEU A 110 -15.92 -5.90 0.94
CA LEU A 110 -15.57 -6.58 -0.31
C LEU A 110 -16.25 -7.95 -0.40
N SER A 111 -16.73 -8.28 -1.59
CA SER A 111 -17.30 -9.58 -1.91
C SER A 111 -16.21 -10.65 -2.08
N ALA A 112 -16.61 -11.92 -1.99
CA ALA A 112 -15.70 -13.04 -2.20
C ALA A 112 -15.04 -13.02 -3.60
N VAL A 113 -15.74 -12.51 -4.62
CA VAL A 113 -15.20 -12.39 -5.99
C VAL A 113 -14.10 -11.34 -6.03
N GLU A 114 -14.31 -10.19 -5.40
CA GLU A 114 -13.32 -9.11 -5.34
C GLU A 114 -12.09 -9.53 -4.52
N ILE A 115 -12.30 -10.18 -3.38
CA ILE A 115 -11.20 -10.72 -2.55
C ILE A 115 -10.39 -11.72 -3.37
N ASN A 116 -11.04 -12.68 -4.04
CA ASN A 116 -10.33 -13.66 -4.87
C ASN A 116 -9.55 -12.99 -6.01
N PHE A 117 -10.11 -11.96 -6.65
CA PHE A 117 -9.39 -11.19 -7.66
C PHE A 117 -8.12 -10.56 -7.08
N ILE A 118 -8.21 -9.89 -5.93
CA ILE A 118 -7.05 -9.27 -5.26
C ILE A 118 -5.99 -10.32 -4.91
N GLU A 119 -6.41 -11.41 -4.28
CA GLU A 119 -5.53 -12.45 -3.78
C GLU A 119 -4.74 -13.15 -4.89
N THR A 120 -5.38 -13.35 -6.06
CA THR A 120 -4.78 -14.01 -7.23
C THR A 120 -3.98 -13.04 -8.12
N THR A 121 -4.29 -11.75 -8.10
CA THR A 121 -3.66 -10.75 -8.99
C THR A 121 -2.42 -10.12 -8.37
N ILE A 122 -2.45 -9.84 -7.06
CA ILE A 122 -1.41 -9.07 -6.38
C ILE A 122 -0.47 -9.97 -5.59
N LYS A 123 0.83 -9.88 -5.88
CA LYS A 123 1.86 -10.63 -5.16
C LYS A 123 1.96 -10.14 -3.70
N PRO A 124 2.02 -11.04 -2.70
CA PRO A 124 2.27 -10.65 -1.31
C PRO A 124 3.61 -9.91 -1.16
N MET A 125 3.68 -9.05 -0.14
CA MET A 125 4.89 -8.36 0.32
C MET A 125 5.05 -8.63 1.81
N GLU A 126 6.29 -8.64 2.29
CA GLU A 126 6.67 -8.83 3.70
C GLU A 126 6.95 -7.48 4.36
#